data_AF-A0A8B9LX87-F1
#
_entry.id   AF-A0A8B9LX87-F1
#
_cell.length_a   1.000
_cell.length_b   1.000
_cell.length_c   1.000
_cell.angle_alpha   90.00
_cell.angle_beta   90.00
_cell.angle_gamma   90.00
#
_symmetry.space_group_name_H-M   'P 1'
#
loop_
_entity.id
_entity.type
_entity.pdbx_description
1 polymer ?
#
loop_
_entity_poly.entity_id
_entity_poly.type
_entity_poly.pdbx_seq_one_letter_code
_entity_poly.pdbx_strand_id
1 'polypeptide(L)'
;MIRFYIFPPPPPPPRYFNIFPFSIADYVYFENSSSNPYLIRRIEELNKTANGNVEAKVVCFYRRRDISNSLIMLADKHAKEVEEESETTIEVDLTDKQKHQLKHRELFLSRQYESLPATHIR
;
A
#
# COMPACT_ATOMS: atom_id res chain seq x y z
N MET A 1 -3.61 -8.29 9.11
CA MET A 1 -2.61 -7.75 8.18
C MET A 1 -2.73 -8.60 6.95
N ILE A 2 -3.04 -8.01 5.79
CA ILE A 2 -3.34 -8.75 4.57
C ILE A 2 -2.13 -8.62 3.64
N ARG A 3 -1.68 -9.73 3.06
CA ARG A 3 -0.59 -9.72 2.07
C ARG A 3 -1.15 -9.18 0.75
N PHE A 4 -0.58 -8.07 0.28
CA PHE A 4 -0.88 -7.51 -1.03
C PHE A 4 0.34 -7.72 -1.93
N TYR A 5 0.17 -8.55 -2.95
CA TYR A 5 1.10 -8.52 -4.07
C TYR A 5 0.81 -7.25 -4.86
N ILE A 6 1.85 -6.47 -5.17
CA ILE A 6 1.75 -5.48 -6.25
C ILE A 6 1.65 -6.27 -7.57
N PHE A 7 0.50 -6.90 -7.81
CA PHE A 7 -0.02 -6.95 -9.18
C PHE A 7 -0.27 -5.49 -9.57
N PRO A 8 0.02 -5.09 -10.83
CA PRO A 8 0.05 -3.68 -11.24
C PRO A 8 -1.19 -2.97 -10.70
N PRO A 9 -1.03 -1.87 -9.95
CA PRO A 9 -2.18 -1.16 -9.40
C PRO A 9 -3.13 -0.84 -10.57
N PRO A 10 -4.45 -1.02 -10.40
CA PRO A 10 -5.41 -0.70 -11.44
C PRO A 10 -5.13 0.72 -11.95
N PRO A 11 -5.21 0.96 -13.27
CA PRO A 11 -4.92 2.27 -13.84
C PRO A 11 -5.78 3.33 -13.12
N PRO A 12 -5.19 4.46 -12.71
CA PRO A 12 -5.93 5.48 -11.97
C PRO A 12 -7.12 5.94 -12.80
N PRO A 13 -8.30 6.17 -12.17
CA PRO A 13 -9.45 6.69 -12.89
C PRO A 13 -9.12 8.05 -13.52
N PRO A 14 -9.74 8.39 -14.67
CA PRO A 14 -9.51 9.67 -15.33
C PRO A 14 -9.82 10.81 -14.36
N ARG A 15 -8.83 11.67 -14.11
CA ARG A 15 -8.90 12.78 -13.16
C ARG A 15 -9.88 13.85 -13.65
N TYR A 16 -11.15 13.67 -13.34
CA TYR A 16 -12.15 14.73 -13.49
C TYR A 16 -12.20 15.54 -12.20
N PHE A 17 -11.68 16.77 -12.26
CA PHE A 17 -11.81 17.81 -11.24
C PHE A 17 -11.29 17.44 -9.85
N ASN A 18 -10.17 18.04 -9.42
CA ASN A 18 -10.05 18.64 -8.08
C ASN A 18 -8.71 19.37 -7.90
N ILE A 19 -8.72 20.34 -7.00
CA ILE A 19 -7.65 21.30 -6.68
C ILE A 19 -6.44 20.64 -5.96
N PHE A 20 -6.43 19.30 -5.85
CA PHE A 20 -5.32 18.50 -5.34
C PHE A 20 -5.06 17.32 -6.30
N PRO A 21 -3.79 16.96 -6.59
CA PRO A 21 -3.47 15.89 -7.56
C PRO A 21 -3.73 14.47 -7.03
N PHE A 22 -4.32 14.33 -5.83
CA PHE A 22 -4.56 13.06 -5.14
C PHE A 22 -6.05 12.91 -4.80
N SER A 23 -6.53 11.68 -4.91
CA SER A 23 -7.89 11.23 -4.72
C SER A 23 -7.95 10.26 -3.54
N ILE A 24 -9.14 10.07 -2.97
CA ILE A 24 -9.39 8.97 -2.04
C ILE A 24 -9.09 7.65 -2.75
N ALA A 25 -8.51 6.70 -2.03
CA ALA A 25 -7.97 5.43 -2.49
C ALA A 25 -6.67 5.50 -3.33
N ASP A 26 -6.08 6.68 -3.54
CA ASP A 26 -4.77 6.77 -4.20
C ASP A 26 -3.65 6.23 -3.30
N TYR A 27 -2.73 5.49 -3.93
CA TYR A 27 -1.48 5.06 -3.30
C TYR A 27 -0.44 6.17 -3.44
N VAL A 28 0.13 6.57 -2.32
CA VAL A 28 1.05 7.70 -2.24
C VAL A 28 2.34 7.31 -1.53
N TYR A 29 3.42 7.96 -1.93
CA TYR A 29 4.72 7.84 -1.30
C TYR A 29 4.86 8.94 -0.25
N PHE A 30 5.09 8.53 0.98
CA PHE A 30 5.37 9.41 2.10
C PHE A 30 6.87 9.45 2.37
N GLU A 31 7.39 10.66 2.56
CA GLU A 31 8.70 10.85 3.14
C GLU A 31 8.63 10.68 4.67
N ASN A 32 9.42 9.75 5.20
CA ASN A 32 9.57 9.55 6.64
C ASN A 32 10.83 10.26 7.18
N SER A 33 11.93 10.13 6.45
CA SER A 33 13.21 10.78 6.72
C SER A 33 14.06 10.68 5.47
N SER A 34 14.89 11.68 5.16
CA SER A 34 15.67 11.75 3.92
C SER A 34 16.62 10.54 3.69
N SER A 35 16.98 9.82 4.75
CA SER A 35 17.86 8.64 4.70
C SER A 35 17.13 7.31 4.55
N ASN A 36 15.81 7.29 4.69
CA ASN A 36 15.00 6.07 4.59
C ASN A 36 14.19 6.07 3.30
N PRO A 37 13.94 4.89 2.71
CA PRO A 37 13.15 4.81 1.49
C PRO A 37 11.69 5.19 1.77
N TYR A 38 11.00 5.75 0.77
CA TYR A 38 9.63 6.26 0.92
C TYR A 38 8.63 5.22 1.44
N LEU A 39 7.77 5.61 2.36
CA LEU A 39 6.70 4.77 2.88
C LEU A 39 5.53 4.75 1.90
N ILE A 40 4.94 3.59 1.67
CA ILE A 40 3.78 3.48 0.79
C ILE A 40 2.55 3.49 1.68
N ARG A 41 1.60 4.37 1.36
CA ARG A 41 0.35 4.47 2.09
C ARG A 41 -0.81 4.67 1.12
N ARG A 42 -2.01 4.26 1.50
CA ARG A 42 -3.25 4.53 0.72
C ARG A 42 -4.06 5.58 1.44
N ILE A 43 -4.50 6.59 0.71
CA ILE A 43 -5.36 7.65 1.23
C ILE A 43 -6.77 7.07 1.44
N GLU A 44 -7.27 7.13 2.66
CA GLU A 44 -8.67 6.83 2.96
C GLU A 44 -9.49 8.11 3.06
N GLU A 45 -8.89 9.18 3.58
CA GLU A 45 -9.59 10.43 3.80
C GLU A 45 -8.62 11.61 3.70
N LEU A 46 -9.09 12.73 3.15
CA LEU A 46 -8.35 14.00 3.13
C LEU A 46 -9.17 15.04 3.87
N ASN A 47 -8.61 15.56 4.96
CA ASN A 47 -9.23 16.57 5.79
C ASN A 47 -8.52 17.91 5.59
N LYS A 48 -9.28 18.91 5.14
CA LYS A 48 -8.79 20.28 5.01
C LYS A 48 -9.26 21.11 6.20
N THR A 49 -8.31 21.58 6.99
CA THR A 49 -8.58 22.50 8.11
C THR A 49 -8.93 23.89 7.61
N ALA A 50 -9.66 24.68 8.41
CA ALA A 50 -10.03 26.06 8.08
C ALA A 50 -8.83 26.98 7.83
N ASN A 51 -7.66 26.65 8.41
CA ASN A 51 -6.40 27.36 8.21
C ASN A 51 -5.70 27.03 6.88
N GLY A 52 -6.28 26.14 6.06
CA GLY A 52 -5.74 25.72 4.78
C GLY A 52 -4.78 24.53 4.84
N ASN A 53 -4.43 24.04 6.04
CA ASN A 53 -3.62 22.82 6.18
C ASN A 53 -4.44 21.60 5.77
N VAL A 54 -3.82 20.67 5.05
CA VAL A 54 -4.43 19.41 4.62
C VAL A 54 -3.76 18.25 5.36
N GLU A 55 -4.57 17.45 6.02
CA GLU A 55 -4.18 16.21 6.68
C GLU A 55 -4.76 15.02 5.90
N ALA A 56 -3.92 14.03 5.64
CA ALA A 56 -4.32 12.79 5.00
C ALA A 56 -4.41 11.70 6.05
N LYS A 57 -5.61 11.12 6.19
CA LYS A 57 -5.80 9.87 6.91
C LYS A 57 -5.50 8.73 5.96
N VAL A 58 -4.49 7.97 6.31
CA VAL A 58 -3.87 7.01 5.41
C VAL A 58 -3.72 5.66 6.09
N VAL A 59 -3.90 4.60 5.31
CA VAL A 59 -3.61 3.23 5.74
C VAL A 59 -2.18 2.88 5.38
N CYS A 60 -1.48 2.28 6.33
CA CYS A 60 -0.06 1.97 6.18
C CYS A 60 0.16 0.65 5.44
N PHE A 61 1.04 0.68 4.44
CA PHE A 61 1.65 -0.52 3.88
C PHE A 61 3.05 -0.70 4.46
N TYR A 62 3.34 -1.92 4.86
CA TYR A 62 4.66 -2.31 5.30
C TYR A 62 5.32 -3.22 4.29
N ARG A 63 6.63 -3.09 4.12
CA ARG A 63 7.41 -4.07 3.34
C ARG A 63 7.73 -5.25 4.24
N ARG A 64 8.05 -6.39 3.64
CA ARG A 64 8.46 -7.60 4.37
C ARG A 64 9.60 -7.34 5.38
N ARG A 65 10.56 -6.48 5.04
CA ARG A 65 11.71 -6.15 5.93
C ARG A 65 11.38 -5.24 7.12
N ASP A 66 10.23 -4.55 7.08
CA ASP A 66 9.88 -3.53 8.08
C ASP A 66 8.95 -4.11 9.19
N ILE A 67 8.58 -5.39 9.09
CA ILE A 67 7.63 -6.07 9.99
C ILE A 67 8.23 -7.35 10.57
N SER A 68 7.75 -7.75 11.74
CA SER A 68 8.24 -8.96 12.41
C SER A 68 7.87 -10.24 11.66
N ASN A 69 8.75 -11.24 11.75
CA ASN A 69 8.53 -12.56 11.13
C ASN A 69 7.21 -13.22 11.57
N SER A 70 6.79 -13.02 12.81
CA SER A 70 5.51 -13.52 13.32
C SER A 70 4.30 -12.94 12.58
N LEU A 71 4.31 -11.64 12.27
CA LEU A 71 3.24 -10.98 11.52
C LEU A 71 3.22 -11.40 10.05
N ILE A 72 4.41 -11.62 9.46
CA ILE A 72 4.55 -12.17 8.11
C ILE A 72 3.92 -13.55 8.04
N MET A 73 4.23 -14.44 8.98
CA MET A 73 3.65 -15.79 9.02
C MET A 73 2.11 -15.76 9.13
N LEU A 74 1.57 -14.86 9.96
CA LEU A 74 0.13 -14.67 10.09
C LEU A 74 -0.52 -14.16 8.79
N ALA A 75 0.13 -13.20 8.12
CA ALA A 75 -0.35 -12.67 6.85
C ALA A 75 -0.26 -13.71 5.72
N ASP A 76 0.82 -14.48 5.68
CA ASP A 76 1.02 -15.59 4.73
C ASP A 76 -0.03 -16.69 4.94
N LYS A 77 -0.39 -16.99 6.20
CA LYS A 77 -1.46 -17.94 6.52
C LYS A 77 -2.83 -17.43 6.05
N HIS A 78 -3.17 -16.19 6.35
CA HIS A 78 -4.45 -15.59 5.92
C HIS A 78 -4.54 -15.43 4.40
N ALA A 79 -3.43 -15.20 3.70
CA ALA A 79 -3.42 -15.14 2.24
C ALA A 79 -3.76 -16.49 1.62
N LYS A 80 -3.21 -17.59 2.16
CA LYS A 80 -3.54 -18.96 1.71
C LYS A 80 -5.02 -19.29 1.92
N GLU A 81 -5.59 -18.92 3.07
CA GLU A 81 -7.00 -19.15 3.36
C GLU A 81 -7.93 -18.37 2.41
N VAL A 82 -7.54 -17.19 1.95
CA VAL A 82 -8.31 -16.38 0.98
C VAL A 82 -8.13 -16.85 -0.46
N GLU A 83 -6.93 -17.28 -0.84
CA GLU A 83 -6.66 -17.83 -2.18
C GLU A 83 -7.46 -19.14 -2.44
N GLU A 84 -7.73 -19.93 -1.40
CA GLU A 84 -8.55 -21.15 -1.49
C GLU A 84 -10.05 -20.88 -1.78
N GLU A 85 -10.56 -19.66 -1.57
CA GLU A 85 -11.95 -19.29 -1.93
C GLU A 85 -12.08 -18.73 -3.36
N SER A 86 -10.97 -18.36 -4.02
CA SER A 86 -10.97 -17.79 -5.37
C SER A 86 -10.29 -18.71 -6.37
N GLU A 87 -10.98 -19.79 -6.78
CA GLU A 87 -10.58 -20.56 -7.96
C GLU A 87 -10.70 -19.70 -9.22
N THR A 88 -9.61 -19.02 -9.60
CA THR A 88 -9.26 -18.62 -10.97
C THR A 88 -7.89 -17.92 -10.98
N THR A 89 -6.82 -18.62 -10.59
CA THR A 89 -5.45 -18.15 -10.85
C THR A 89 -4.98 -18.68 -12.19
N ILE A 90 -4.87 -17.78 -13.17
CA ILE A 90 -4.01 -17.96 -14.34
C ILE A 90 -2.60 -18.20 -13.78
N GLU A 91 -2.13 -19.45 -13.79
CA GLU A 91 -0.75 -19.78 -13.44
C GLU A 91 0.19 -19.14 -14.47
N VAL A 92 0.59 -17.89 -14.22
CA VAL A 92 1.67 -17.27 -14.97
C VAL A 92 2.94 -17.98 -14.55
N ASP A 93 3.51 -18.79 -15.44
CA ASP A 93 4.74 -19.53 -15.22
C ASP A 93 5.93 -18.56 -15.12
N LEU A 94 6.09 -17.99 -13.93
CA LEU A 94 7.15 -17.04 -13.60
C LEU A 94 8.40 -17.82 -13.20
N THR A 95 9.53 -17.51 -13.83
CA THR A 95 10.84 -18.09 -13.46
C THR A 95 11.19 -17.79 -12.00
N ASP A 96 12.02 -18.64 -11.37
CA ASP A 96 12.44 -18.50 -9.96
C ASP A 96 13.02 -17.12 -9.63
N LYS A 97 13.72 -16.51 -10.58
CA LYS A 97 14.25 -15.15 -10.45
C LYS A 97 13.13 -14.09 -10.37
N GLN A 98 12.07 -14.23 -11.18
CA GLN A 98 10.92 -13.34 -11.14
C GLN A 98 10.11 -13.53 -9.85
N LYS A 99 9.90 -14.78 -9.42
CA LYS A 99 9.28 -15.10 -8.11
C LYS A 99 10.07 -14.47 -6.96
N HIS A 100 11.40 -14.57 -7.00
CA HIS A 100 12.26 -13.96 -5.99
C HIS A 100 12.15 -12.42 -5.98
N GLN A 101 12.16 -11.78 -7.15
CA GLN A 101 12.00 -10.32 -7.25
C GLN A 101 10.63 -9.84 -6.76
N LEU A 102 9.56 -10.57 -7.08
CA LEU A 102 8.20 -10.25 -6.63
C LEU A 102 8.08 -10.31 -5.10
N LYS A 103 8.74 -11.28 -4.45
CA LYS A 103 8.76 -11.38 -2.98
C LYS A 103 9.34 -10.13 -2.30
N HIS A 104 10.32 -9.47 -2.92
CA HIS A 104 10.89 -8.23 -2.39
C HIS A 104 10.00 -7.00 -2.61
N ARG A 105 9.03 -7.10 -3.51
CA ARG A 105 8.04 -6.04 -3.80
C ARG A 105 6.73 -6.25 -3.04
N GLU A 106 6.69 -7.24 -2.15
CA GLU A 106 5.52 -7.51 -1.32
C GLU A 106 5.29 -6.37 -0.32
N LEU A 107 4.04 -5.95 -0.28
CA LEU A 107 3.53 -5.02 0.69
C LEU A 107 2.45 -5.70 1.52
N PHE A 108 2.40 -5.34 2.78
CA PHE A 108 1.45 -5.87 3.74
C PHE A 108 0.56 -4.72 4.19
N LEU A 109 -0.73 -4.84 3.88
CA LEU A 109 -1.75 -3.88 4.31
C LEU A 109 -1.98 -4.04 5.81
N SER A 110 -1.73 -2.96 6.56
CA SER A 110 -2.04 -2.90 7.98
C SER A 110 -3.48 -2.46 8.22
N ARG A 111 -4.01 -2.77 9.42
CA ARG A 111 -5.25 -2.17 9.93
C ARG A 111 -4.99 -0.84 10.64
N GLN A 112 -3.73 -0.40 10.68
CA GLN A 112 -3.29 0.83 11.30
C GLN A 112 -3.56 2.01 10.37
N TYR A 113 -4.31 2.98 10.91
CA TYR A 113 -4.55 4.27 10.28
C TYR A 113 -3.62 5.30 10.92
N GLU A 114 -3.04 6.16 10.10
CA GLU A 114 -2.24 7.30 10.55
C GLU A 114 -2.80 8.58 9.91
N SER A 115 -2.86 9.65 10.69
CA SER A 115 -3.17 10.99 10.18
C SER A 115 -1.87 11.75 10.05
N LEU A 116 -1.49 12.09 8.81
CA LEU A 116 -0.24 12.77 8.51
C LEU A 116 -0.49 14.01 7.65
N PRO A 117 0.32 15.07 7.79
CA PRO A 117 0.25 16.21 6.90
C PRO A 117 0.45 15.78 5.44
N ALA A 118 -0.39 16.29 4.54
CA ALA A 118 -0.27 16.02 3.11
C ALA A 118 1.04 16.57 2.50
N THR A 119 1.75 17.44 3.22
CA THR A 119 3.07 17.96 2.86
C THR A 119 4.16 16.88 2.81
N HIS A 120 3.97 15.74 3.47
CA HIS A 120 4.90 14.61 3.43
C HIS A 120 4.74 13.72 2.19
N ILE A 121 3.69 13.95 1.38
CA ILE A 121 3.46 13.22 0.14
C ILE A 121 4.42 13.74 -0.93
N ARG A 122 5.12 12.83 -1.62
CA ARG A 122 6.06 13.13 -2.71
C ARG A 122 5.58 12.60 -4.05
#